data_AF-A0A1U9N6B1-F1
#
_entry.id   AF-A0A1U9N6B1-F1
#
_cell.length_a   1.000
_cell.length_b   1.000
_cell.length_c   1.000
_cell.angle_alpha   90.00
_cell.angle_beta   90.00
_cell.angle_gamma   90.00
#
_symmetry.space_group_name_H-M   'P 1'
#
loop_
_entity.id
_entity.type
_entity.pdbx_description
1 polymer ?
#
loop_
_entity_poly.entity_id
_entity_poly.type
_entity_poly.pdbx_seq_one_letter_code
_entity_poly.pdbx_strand_id
1 'polypeptide(L)' 'MEYLDINHAEWQRMWDDLASYQLNEGDPLCVNDGHCWEYMGSTAHHHHLRHACHPLTNKPEYIYIERAGAALRWA' A
#
# COMPACT_ATOMS: atom_id res chain seq x y z
N MET A 1 5.71 -1.61 -14.67
CA MET A 1 5.22 -2.02 -13.35
C MET A 1 6.07 -3.21 -12.95
N GLU A 2 6.69 -3.17 -11.78
CA GLU A 2 7.56 -4.23 -11.26
C GLU A 2 6.95 -4.85 -10.00
N TYR A 3 7.24 -6.13 -9.78
CA TYR A 3 6.85 -6.81 -8.55
C TYR A 3 8.05 -6.88 -7.64
N LEU A 4 7.89 -6.40 -6.41
CA LEU A 4 8.93 -6.52 -5.40
C LEU A 4 8.88 -7.91 -4.81
N ASP A 5 10.05 -8.46 -4.53
CA ASP A 5 10.17 -9.68 -3.75
C ASP A 5 9.75 -9.41 -2.29
N ILE A 6 9.16 -10.40 -1.64
CA ILE A 6 8.76 -10.31 -0.23
C ILE A 6 9.94 -10.01 0.71
N ASN A 7 11.15 -10.41 0.32
CA ASN A 7 12.39 -10.14 1.06
C ASN A 7 12.99 -8.76 0.75
N HIS A 8 12.37 -7.97 -0.13
CA HIS A 8 12.85 -6.63 -0.43
C HIS A 8 12.65 -5.72 0.79
N ALA A 9 13.65 -4.90 1.12
CA ALA A 9 13.57 -4.02 2.29
C ALA A 9 12.40 -3.04 2.24
N GLU A 10 12.00 -2.61 1.03
CA GLU A 10 10.81 -1.76 0.84
C GLU A 10 9.49 -2.51 1.05
N TRP A 11 9.46 -3.85 0.98
CA TRP A 11 8.23 -4.63 1.12
C TRP A 11 7.59 -4.40 2.50
N GLN A 12 8.35 -4.64 3.57
CA GLN A 12 7.84 -4.46 4.93
C GLN A 12 7.45 -3.00 5.18
N ARG A 13 8.32 -2.06 4.78
CA ARG A 13 8.07 -0.63 4.94
C ARG A 13 6.80 -0.17 4.22
N MET A 14 6.54 -0.66 3.01
CA MET A 14 5.32 -0.34 2.27
C MET A 14 4.07 -0.74 3.06
N TRP A 15 4.05 -1.93 3.66
CA TRP A 15 2.92 -2.37 4.48
C TRP A 15 2.80 -1.59 5.79
N ASP A 16 3.92 -1.22 6.42
CA ASP A 16 3.91 -0.38 7.62
C ASP A 16 3.39 1.04 7.30
N ASP A 17 3.83 1.62 6.19
CA ASP A 17 3.36 2.92 5.69
C ASP A 17 1.87 2.84 5.38
N LEU A 18 1.38 1.75 4.75
CA LEU A 18 -0.04 1.52 4.49
C LEU A 18 -0.86 1.55 5.77
N ALA A 19 -0.44 0.80 6.79
CA ALA A 19 -1.11 0.75 8.09
C ALA A 19 -1.22 2.12 8.75
N SER A 20 -0.22 2.99 8.55
CA SER A 20 -0.19 4.33 9.13
C SER A 20 -1.25 5.30 8.56
N TYR A 21 -1.86 4.98 7.41
CA TYR A 21 -2.93 5.81 6.87
C TYR A 21 -4.12 5.80 7.82
N GLN A 22 -4.71 6.98 8.05
CA GLN A 22 -5.87 7.13 8.93
C GLN A 22 -7.04 6.22 8.51
N LEU A 23 -7.16 5.94 7.22
CA LEU A 23 -8.17 5.02 6.68
C LEU A 23 -8.03 3.59 7.22
N ASN A 24 -6.81 3.17 7.53
CA ASN A 24 -6.51 1.81 7.97
C ASN A 24 -6.42 1.67 9.50
N GLU A 25 -6.46 2.78 10.27
CA GLU A 25 -6.37 2.80 11.74
C GLU A 25 -5.23 1.96 12.34
N GLY A 26 -4.10 1.81 11.62
CA GLY A 26 -2.98 0.96 12.05
C GLY A 26 -3.06 -0.51 11.64
N ASP A 27 -4.11 -0.93 10.92
CA ASP A 27 -4.25 -2.29 10.39
C ASP A 27 -3.76 -2.38 8.92
N PRO A 28 -2.60 -2.99 8.65
CA PRO A 28 -2.09 -3.15 7.29
C PRO A 28 -2.91 -4.14 6.44
N LEU A 29 -3.64 -5.08 7.06
CA LEU A 29 -4.40 -6.10 6.34
C LEU A 29 -5.81 -5.61 6.03
N CYS A 30 -6.41 -4.88 6.97
CA CYS A 30 -7.73 -4.25 6.86
C CYS A 30 -8.81 -5.22 6.34
N VAL A 31 -8.91 -6.41 6.96
CA VAL A 31 -9.74 -7.50 6.41
C VAL A 31 -11.23 -7.17 6.51
N ASN A 32 -11.93 -7.24 5.38
CA ASN A 32 -13.39 -7.06 5.29
C ASN A 32 -14.03 -8.12 4.39
N ASP A 33 -14.86 -8.98 4.96
CA ASP A 33 -15.58 -10.06 4.27
C ASP A 33 -14.68 -10.94 3.37
N GLY A 34 -13.45 -11.21 3.84
CA GLY A 34 -12.44 -11.98 3.09
C GLY A 34 -11.66 -11.17 2.05
N HIS A 35 -11.95 -9.89 1.88
CA HIS A 35 -11.13 -8.96 1.13
C HIS A 35 -10.10 -8.28 2.03
N CYS A 36 -8.92 -8.00 1.49
CA CYS A 36 -7.85 -7.27 2.16
C CYS A 36 -7.12 -6.39 1.14
N TRP A 37 -6.11 -5.67 1.60
CA TRP A 37 -5.21 -4.94 0.72
C TRP A 37 -4.41 -5.90 -0.17
N GLU A 38 -4.49 -5.66 -1.47
CA GLU A 38 -3.77 -6.40 -2.52
C GLU A 38 -2.65 -5.52 -3.08
N TYR A 39 -1.44 -6.07 -3.11
CA TYR A 39 -0.30 -5.42 -3.77
C TYR A 39 -0.40 -5.62 -5.29
N MET A 40 -0.61 -4.52 -6.02
CA MET A 40 -0.80 -4.53 -7.48
C MET A 40 0.53 -4.41 -8.24
N GLY A 41 1.60 -4.01 -7.57
CA GLY A 41 2.90 -3.76 -8.17
C GLY A 41 3.45 -2.39 -7.80
N SER A 42 4.67 -2.14 -8.23
CA SER A 42 5.39 -0.90 -8.00
C SER A 42 5.76 -0.24 -9.31
N THR A 43 5.86 1.07 -9.27
CA THR A 43 6.48 1.91 -10.30
C THR A 43 7.81 2.44 -9.78
N ALA A 44 8.49 3.26 -10.58
CA ALA A 44 9.73 3.91 -10.16
C ALA A 44 9.54 4.86 -8.96
N HIS A 45 8.31 5.29 -8.68
CA HIS A 45 8.01 6.31 -7.67
C HIS A 45 7.05 5.85 -6.59
N HIS A 46 6.12 4.95 -6.90
CA HIS A 46 5.06 4.55 -5.98
C HIS A 46 4.80 3.05 -5.98
N HIS A 47 4.44 2.50 -4.83
CA HIS A 47 3.77 1.21 -4.67
C HIS A 47 2.28 1.39 -4.84
N HIS A 48 1.63 0.48 -5.56
CA HIS A 48 0.21 0.54 -5.84
C HIS A 48 -0.49 -0.58 -5.07
N LEU A 49 -1.42 -0.19 -4.20
CA LEU A 49 -2.23 -1.12 -3.43
C LEU A 49 -3.71 -0.87 -3.68
N ARG A 50 -4.49 -1.94 -3.69
CA ARG A 50 -5.93 -1.90 -3.89
C ARG A 50 -6.64 -2.66 -2.78
N HIS A 51 -7.68 -2.08 -2.22
CA HIS A 51 -8.64 -2.79 -1.39
C HIS A 51 -9.93 -2.97 -2.18
N ALA A 52 -10.43 -4.20 -2.34
CA ALA A 52 -11.63 -4.45 -3.15
C ALA A 52 -12.92 -3.90 -2.49
N CYS A 53 -13.03 -3.97 -1.17
CA CYS A 53 -14.18 -3.44 -0.41
C CYS A 53 -13.75 -2.99 0.98
N HIS A 54 -13.31 -1.73 1.14
CA HIS A 54 -12.75 -1.27 2.41
C HIS A 54 -13.83 -1.21 3.51
N PRO A 55 -13.58 -1.68 4.75
CA PRO A 55 -14.61 -1.77 5.78
C PRO A 55 -15.23 -0.41 6.16
N LEU A 56 -14.43 0.67 6.13
CA LEU A 56 -14.94 2.02 6.44
C LEU A 56 -15.76 2.64 5.31
N THR A 57 -15.33 2.48 4.05
CA THR A 57 -15.97 3.18 2.90
C THR A 57 -16.97 2.30 2.15
N ASN A 58 -16.95 0.98 2.40
CA ASN A 58 -17.72 -0.06 1.71
C ASN A 58 -17.59 0.01 0.18
N LYS A 59 -16.42 0.44 -0.29
CA LYS A 59 -16.11 0.64 -1.71
C LYS A 59 -14.68 0.19 -2.02
N PRO A 60 -14.35 -0.01 -3.30
CA PRO A 60 -12.97 -0.24 -3.70
C PRO A 60 -12.13 1.02 -3.43
N GLU A 61 -10.99 0.84 -2.75
CA GLU A 61 -10.04 1.90 -2.44
C GLU A 61 -8.68 1.62 -3.07
N TYR A 62 -7.97 2.70 -3.39
CA TYR A 62 -6.64 2.62 -3.99
C TYR A 62 -5.70 3.54 -3.20
N ILE A 63 -4.58 2.98 -2.76
CA ILE A 63 -3.54 3.74 -2.06
C ILE A 63 -2.24 3.64 -2.86
N TYR A 64 -1.56 4.78 -2.94
CA TYR A 64 -0.25 4.91 -3.56
C TYR A 64 0.75 5.31 -2.47
N ILE A 65 1.75 4.46 -2.25
CA ILE A 65 2.77 4.69 -1.22
C ILE A 65 4.07 5.08 -1.92
N GLU A 66 4.65 6.20 -1.53
CA GLU A 66 5.90 6.68 -2.12
C GLU A 66 7.09 5.77 -1.79
N ARG A 67 7.95 5.55 -2.77
CA ARG A 67 9.18 4.78 -2.58
C ARG A 67 10.24 5.61 -1.89
N ALA A 68 11.10 4.94 -1.13
CA ALA A 68 12.23 5.56 -0.44
C ALA A 68 13.24 6.10 -1.49
N GLY A 69 13.14 7.40 -1.82
CA GLY A 69 13.97 8.07 -2.81
C GLY A 69 13.19 8.79 -3.93
N ALA A 70 11.88 8.56 -4.05
CA ALA A 70 11.04 9.34 -4.96
C ALA A 70 10.95 10.81 -4.54
N ALA A 71 10.81 11.07 -3.23
CA ALA A 71 10.79 12.41 -2.66
C ALA A 71 12.14 13.15 -2.74
N LEU A 72 13.26 12.45 -2.95
CA LEU A 72 14.60 13.08 -3.02
C LEU A 72 14.88 13.77 -4.36
N ARG A 73 13.97 13.66 -5.34
CA ARG A 73 14.12 14.24 -6.69
C ARG A 73 13.47 15.62 -6.86
N TRP A 74 12.98 16.23 -5.77
CA TRP A 74 12.46 17.60 -5.76
C TRP A 74 13.37 18.56 -4.99
N ALA A 75 14.67 18.55 -5.32
CA ALA A 75 15.64 19.54 -4.85
C ALA A 75 16.12 20.40 -6.02
#